data_AF-A0A1R4KBR9-F1
#
_entry.id   AF-A0A1R4KBR9-F1
#
_cell.length_a   1.000
_cell.length_b   1.000
_cell.length_c   1.000
_cell.angle_alpha   90.00
_cell.angle_beta   90.00
_cell.angle_gamma   90.00
#
_symmetry.space_group_name_H-M   'P 1'
#
loop_
_entity.id
_entity.type
_entity.pdbx_description
1 polymer ?
#
loop_
_entity_poly.entity_id
_entity_poly.type
_entity_poly.pdbx_seq_one_letter_code
_entity_poly.pdbx_strand_id
1 'polypeptide(L)'
;MGFSEQFTHMTYSCSGWDLPYISFIIHFAFSIGFGILYAVAAERWPRIKLWQGAAFGLLVWVLFPLVLMPAMGTVPAPWDQPFHEHFSECFGHIFWMWVIELTRRDLRNRITGEPDAEFPLALASR
;
A
#
# COMPACT_ATOMS: atom_id res chain seq x y z
N MET A 1 -12.46 -18.85 13.20
CA MET A 1 -11.38 -19.33 12.31
C MET A 1 -10.34 -18.23 12.29
N GLY A 2 -9.17 -18.46 12.89
CA GLY A 2 -8.14 -17.45 13.07
C GLY A 2 -7.05 -17.95 13.99
N PHE A 3 -5.86 -17.35 13.89
CA PHE A 3 -4.73 -17.61 14.80
C PHE A 3 -5.14 -17.34 16.27
N SER A 4 -4.43 -17.94 17.23
CA SER A 4 -4.70 -17.69 18.65
C SER A 4 -4.32 -16.26 19.04
N GLU A 5 -5.03 -15.68 20.02
CA GLU A 5 -4.74 -14.34 20.55
C GLU A 5 -3.28 -14.22 21.04
N GLN A 6 -2.80 -15.26 21.73
CA GLN A 6 -1.39 -15.35 22.14
C GLN A 6 -0.43 -15.24 20.96
N PHE A 7 -0.77 -15.85 19.82
CA PHE A 7 0.07 -15.79 18.63
C PHE A 7 0.02 -14.40 17.98
N THR A 8 -1.15 -13.78 17.81
CA THR A 8 -1.29 -12.49 17.13
C THR A 8 -0.73 -11.31 17.93
N HIS A 9 -0.71 -11.42 19.26
CA HIS A 9 -0.21 -10.39 20.17
C HIS A 9 1.21 -10.66 20.70
N MET A 10 1.98 -11.56 20.08
CA MET A 10 3.37 -11.77 20.49
C MET A 10 4.20 -10.49 20.27
N THR A 11 4.88 -10.07 21.32
CA THR A 11 5.77 -8.91 21.31
C THR A 11 7.23 -9.31 21.49
N TYR A 12 8.13 -8.44 21.06
CA TYR A 12 9.52 -8.45 21.49
C TYR A 12 9.87 -7.09 22.09
N SER A 13 10.69 -7.08 23.12
CA SER A 13 11.10 -5.83 23.76
C SER A 13 12.33 -5.25 23.07
N CYS A 14 12.22 -4.01 22.59
CA CYS A 14 13.34 -3.25 22.02
C CYS A 14 13.41 -1.88 22.69
N SER A 15 14.57 -1.53 23.27
CA SER A 15 14.76 -0.23 23.94
C SER A 15 13.70 0.09 25.01
N GLY A 16 13.20 -0.95 25.71
CA GLY A 16 12.15 -0.81 26.73
C GLY A 16 10.71 -0.76 26.22
N TRP A 17 10.49 -0.91 24.91
CA TRP A 17 9.15 -0.93 24.30
C TRP A 17 8.79 -2.32 23.78
N ASP A 18 7.58 -2.78 24.11
CA ASP A 18 7.04 -4.04 23.59
C ASP A 18 6.40 -3.81 22.22
N LEU A 19 6.98 -4.43 21.20
CA LEU A 19 6.64 -4.22 19.80
C LEU A 19 5.96 -5.48 19.22
N PRO A 20 4.76 -5.37 18.62
CA PRO A 20 4.03 -6.52 18.09
C PRO A 20 4.60 -6.97 16.73
N TYR A 21 5.54 -7.92 16.73
CA TYR A 21 6.23 -8.30 15.49
C TYR A 21 5.35 -9.06 14.49
N ILE A 22 4.35 -9.81 14.94
CA ILE A 22 3.42 -10.50 14.02
C ILE A 22 2.60 -9.49 13.22
N SER A 23 2.13 -8.42 13.87
CA SER A 23 1.45 -7.31 13.20
C SER A 23 2.35 -6.67 12.14
N PHE A 24 3.63 -6.43 12.47
CA PHE A 24 4.59 -5.90 11.50
C PHE A 24 4.85 -6.83 10.31
N ILE A 25 5.01 -8.13 10.55
CA ILE A 25 5.21 -9.10 9.46
C ILE A 25 4.02 -9.06 8.51
N ILE A 26 2.79 -9.07 9.03
CA ILE A 26 1.57 -9.01 8.21
C ILE A 26 1.52 -7.67 7.45
N HIS A 27 1.81 -6.56 8.11
CA HIS A 27 1.79 -5.23 7.49
C HIS A 27 2.82 -5.09 6.36
N PHE A 28 4.06 -5.56 6.56
CA PHE A 28 5.08 -5.53 5.53
C PHE A 28 4.80 -6.52 4.40
N ALA A 29 4.31 -7.73 4.71
CA ALA A 29 3.93 -8.70 3.70
C ALA A 29 2.77 -8.18 2.82
N PHE A 30 1.79 -7.51 3.44
CA PHE A 30 0.72 -6.81 2.75
C PHE A 30 1.28 -5.75 1.79
N SER A 31 2.18 -4.89 2.28
CA SER A 31 2.81 -3.84 1.46
C SER A 31 3.60 -4.40 0.27
N ILE A 32 4.44 -5.43 0.50
CA ILE A 32 5.21 -6.09 -0.56
C ILE A 32 4.29 -6.75 -1.58
N GLY A 33 3.28 -7.49 -1.10
CA GLY A 33 2.30 -8.16 -1.96
C GLY A 33 1.55 -7.19 -2.86
N PHE A 34 1.05 -6.08 -2.30
CA PHE A 34 0.39 -5.02 -3.06
C PHE A 34 1.35 -4.30 -4.00
N GLY A 35 2.59 -4.06 -3.61
CA GLY A 35 3.60 -3.46 -4.47
C GLY A 35 3.89 -4.30 -5.72
N ILE A 36 4.05 -5.62 -5.56
CA ILE A 36 4.24 -6.55 -6.69
C ILE A 36 2.98 -6.60 -7.57
N LEU A 37 1.80 -6.77 -6.95
CA LEU A 37 0.52 -6.80 -7.66
C LEU A 37 0.31 -5.54 -8.49
N TYR A 38 0.53 -4.38 -7.87
CA TYR A 38 0.42 -3.08 -8.52
C TYR A 38 1.42 -2.93 -9.65
N ALA A 39 2.69 -3.32 -9.46
CA ALA A 39 3.70 -3.26 -10.50
C ALA A 39 3.33 -4.08 -11.74
N VAL A 40 2.82 -5.29 -11.56
CA VAL A 40 2.35 -6.16 -12.66
C VAL A 40 1.10 -5.57 -13.33
N ALA A 41 0.13 -5.12 -12.53
CA ALA A 41 -1.10 -4.53 -13.04
C ALA A 41 -0.83 -3.24 -13.82
N ALA A 42 0.15 -2.44 -13.41
CA ALA A 42 0.50 -1.15 -14.00
C ALA A 42 1.06 -1.28 -15.43
N GLU A 43 1.68 -2.41 -15.76
CA GLU A 43 2.15 -2.71 -17.13
C GLU A 43 0.98 -3.05 -18.08
N ARG A 44 -0.14 -3.57 -17.57
CA ARG A 44 -1.33 -3.90 -18.37
C ARG A 44 -2.35 -2.78 -18.43
N TRP A 45 -2.52 -2.04 -17.33
CA TRP A 45 -3.57 -1.03 -17.17
C TRP A 45 -2.98 0.31 -16.73
N PRO A 46 -2.52 1.16 -17.67
CA PRO A 46 -1.90 2.45 -17.34
C PRO A 46 -2.77 3.38 -16.49
N ARG A 47 -4.10 3.23 -16.53
CA ARG A 47 -5.05 4.00 -15.72
C ARG A 47 -4.82 3.87 -14.21
N ILE A 48 -4.25 2.77 -13.73
CA ILE A 48 -4.00 2.60 -12.29
C ILE A 48 -2.83 3.47 -11.79
N LYS A 49 -1.98 3.96 -12.70
CA LYS A 49 -0.89 4.89 -12.41
C LYS A 49 -1.35 6.34 -12.29
N LEU A 50 -2.67 6.59 -12.29
CA LEU A 50 -3.24 7.93 -12.16
C LEU A 50 -2.67 8.65 -10.92
N TRP A 51 -2.23 9.89 -11.12
CA TRP A 51 -1.57 10.71 -10.10
C TRP A 51 -0.39 9.99 -9.43
N GLN A 52 0.40 9.27 -10.25
CA GLN A 52 1.54 8.49 -9.80
C GLN A 52 1.14 7.46 -8.74
N GLY A 53 0.03 6.75 -8.96
CA GLY A 53 -0.47 5.70 -8.06
C GLY A 53 -1.25 6.22 -6.83
N ALA A 54 -1.29 7.53 -6.58
CA ALA A 54 -2.01 8.09 -5.43
C ALA A 54 -3.52 7.76 -5.47
N ALA A 55 -4.14 7.76 -6.65
CA ALA A 55 -5.54 7.38 -6.82
C ALA A 55 -5.80 5.90 -6.45
N PHE A 56 -4.84 5.02 -6.74
CA PHE A 56 -4.90 3.62 -6.32
C PHE A 56 -4.74 3.50 -4.79
N GLY A 57 -3.89 4.33 -4.18
CA GLY A 57 -3.76 4.42 -2.72
C GLY A 57 -5.08 4.77 -2.03
N LEU A 58 -5.80 5.77 -2.57
CA LEU A 58 -7.15 6.11 -2.09
C LEU A 58 -8.14 4.95 -2.21
N LEU A 59 -8.08 4.18 -3.30
CA LEU A 59 -8.92 3.00 -3.47
C LEU A 59 -8.62 1.95 -2.39
N VAL A 60 -7.34 1.69 -2.10
CA VAL A 60 -6.94 0.74 -1.05
C VAL A 60 -7.38 1.24 0.33
N TRP A 61 -7.23 2.53 0.62
CA TRP A 61 -7.68 3.15 1.86
C TRP A 61 -9.19 2.96 2.08
N VAL A 62 -10.01 3.21 1.05
CA VAL A 62 -11.46 2.97 1.13
C VAL A 62 -11.75 1.48 1.32
N LEU A 63 -11.07 0.60 0.57
CA LEU A 63 -11.38 -0.82 0.58
C LEU A 63 -11.00 -1.50 1.90
N PHE A 64 -9.85 -1.18 2.48
CA PHE A 64 -9.33 -1.90 3.65
C PHE A 64 -9.74 -1.24 4.97
N PRO A 65 -9.18 -0.08 5.35
CA PRO A 65 -9.56 0.61 6.58
C PRO A 65 -11.06 0.93 6.71
N LEU A 66 -11.75 1.30 5.63
CA LEU A 66 -13.16 1.72 5.74
C LEU A 66 -14.19 0.60 5.54
N VAL A 67 -13.82 -0.52 4.91
CA VAL A 67 -14.77 -1.59 4.56
C VAL A 67 -14.34 -2.95 5.10
N LEU A 68 -13.23 -3.51 4.60
CA LEU A 68 -12.85 -4.88 4.92
C LEU A 68 -12.45 -5.05 6.39
N MET A 69 -11.62 -4.15 6.93
CA MET A 69 -11.15 -4.26 8.31
C MET A 69 -12.28 -4.08 9.34
N PRO A 70 -13.20 -3.09 9.19
CA PRO A 70 -14.39 -3.01 10.02
C PRO A 70 -15.30 -4.24 9.88
N ALA A 71 -15.50 -4.74 8.65
CA ALA A 71 -16.33 -5.94 8.41
C ALA A 71 -15.73 -7.21 9.04
N MET A 72 -14.40 -7.29 9.15
CA MET A 72 -13.70 -8.36 9.87
C MET A 72 -13.63 -8.15 11.39
N GLY A 73 -14.08 -7.00 11.89
CA GLY A 73 -14.00 -6.63 13.31
C GLY A 73 -12.58 -6.37 13.80
N THR A 74 -11.63 -6.10 12.91
CA THR A 74 -10.22 -5.84 13.29
C THR A 74 -9.99 -4.39 13.71
N VAL A 75 -10.85 -3.47 13.27
CA VAL A 75 -10.85 -2.04 13.65
C VAL A 75 -12.29 -1.58 13.90
N PRO A 76 -12.50 -0.49 14.67
CA PRO A 76 -13.82 0.10 14.85
C PRO A 76 -14.44 0.53 13.52
N ALA A 77 -15.76 0.75 13.52
CA ALA A 77 -16.42 1.27 12.33
C ALA A 77 -15.93 2.69 11.99
N PRO A 78 -15.94 3.12 10.71
CA PRO A 78 -15.37 4.40 10.30
C PRO A 78 -15.98 5.61 11.02
N TRP A 79 -17.27 5.56 11.35
CA TRP A 79 -17.95 6.64 12.07
C TRP A 79 -17.61 6.70 13.57
N ASP A 80 -16.98 5.64 14.11
CA ASP A 80 -16.53 5.57 15.50
C ASP A 80 -15.03 5.94 15.65
N GLN A 81 -14.31 6.10 14.53
CA GLN A 81 -12.90 6.51 14.51
C GLN A 81 -12.75 8.04 14.48
N PRO A 82 -11.77 8.61 15.18
CA PRO A 82 -11.52 10.04 15.18
C PRO A 82 -10.98 10.52 13.83
N PHE A 83 -11.33 11.76 13.44
CA PHE A 83 -10.94 12.33 12.14
C PHE A 83 -9.43 12.30 11.86
N HIS A 84 -8.59 12.48 12.88
CA HIS A 84 -7.14 12.49 12.69
C HIS A 84 -6.59 11.12 12.26
N GLU A 85 -7.27 10.03 12.60
CA GLU A 85 -6.94 8.67 12.17
C GLU A 85 -7.31 8.48 10.71
N HIS A 86 -8.53 8.87 10.30
CA HIS A 86 -8.92 8.89 8.88
C HIS A 86 -7.96 9.71 8.02
N PHE A 87 -7.58 10.89 8.51
CA PHE A 87 -6.69 11.78 7.80
C PHE A 87 -5.28 11.19 7.66
N SER A 88 -4.72 10.65 8.75
CA SER A 88 -3.37 10.06 8.72
C SER A 88 -3.34 8.78 7.88
N GLU A 89 -4.38 7.94 7.96
CA GLU A 89 -4.49 6.74 7.14
C GLU A 89 -4.64 7.06 5.66
N CYS A 90 -5.53 7.99 5.31
CA CYS A 90 -5.73 8.43 3.92
C CYS A 90 -4.43 8.97 3.33
N PHE A 91 -3.77 9.88 4.05
CA PHE A 91 -2.51 10.47 3.61
C PHE A 91 -1.39 9.41 3.52
N GLY A 92 -1.35 8.50 4.49
CA GLY A 92 -0.43 7.37 4.52
C GLY A 92 -0.57 6.49 3.28
N HIS A 93 -1.79 6.16 2.85
CA HIS A 93 -2.03 5.33 1.67
C HIS A 93 -1.69 6.03 0.36
N ILE A 94 -1.97 7.34 0.25
CA ILE A 94 -1.55 8.16 -0.89
C ILE A 94 -0.03 8.11 -1.01
N PHE A 95 0.68 8.45 0.07
CA PHE A 95 2.13 8.54 0.04
C PHE A 95 2.79 7.17 -0.16
N TRP A 96 2.26 6.13 0.48
CA TRP A 96 2.70 4.74 0.31
C TRP A 96 2.62 4.30 -1.15
N MET A 97 1.47 4.47 -1.80
CA MET A 97 1.34 4.10 -3.21
C MET A 97 2.15 4.99 -4.15
N TRP A 98 2.29 6.27 -3.81
CA TRP A 98 3.11 7.19 -4.57
C TRP A 98 4.58 6.75 -4.60
N VAL A 99 5.14 6.38 -3.43
CA VAL A 99 6.49 5.85 -3.33
C VAL A 99 6.65 4.55 -4.12
N ILE A 100 5.68 3.63 -4.02
CA ILE A 100 5.69 2.38 -4.81
C ILE A 100 5.74 2.67 -6.31
N GLU A 101 4.94 3.60 -6.81
CA GLU A 101 4.93 3.95 -8.24
C GLU A 101 6.25 4.59 -8.68
N LEU A 102 6.82 5.47 -7.86
CA LEU A 102 8.14 6.05 -8.12
C LEU A 102 9.22 4.95 -8.22
N THR A 103 9.23 4.02 -7.27
CA THR A 103 10.15 2.89 -7.26
C THR A 103 9.92 1.97 -8.47
N ARG A 104 8.68 1.62 -8.79
CA ARG A 104 8.33 0.80 -9.96
C ARG A 104 8.86 1.45 -11.24
N ARG A 105 8.59 2.74 -11.42
CA ARG A 105 9.00 3.50 -12.61
C ARG A 105 10.51 3.58 -12.73
N ASP A 106 11.22 3.89 -11.65
CA ASP A 106 12.70 3.94 -11.65
C ASP A 106 13.31 2.57 -11.97
N LEU A 107 12.84 1.50 -11.32
CA LEU A 107 13.30 0.14 -11.59
C LEU A 107 13.04 -0.28 -13.04
N ARG A 108 11.83 -0.03 -13.54
CA ARG A 108 11.46 -0.35 -14.92
C ARG A 108 12.36 0.38 -15.92
N ASN A 109 12.55 1.69 -15.74
CA ASN A 109 13.37 2.49 -16.65
C ASN A 109 14.83 2.02 -16.66
N ARG A 110 15.40 1.65 -15.50
CA ARG A 110 16.78 1.14 -15.39
C ARG A 110 16.96 -0.25 -15.98
N ILE A 111 15.98 -1.14 -15.78
CA ILE A 111 16.06 -2.54 -16.24
C ILE A 111 15.83 -2.64 -17.74
N THR A 112 14.85 -1.90 -18.26
CA THR A 112 14.42 -2.00 -19.67
C THR A 112 15.09 -0.98 -20.59
N GLY A 113 15.59 0.14 -20.05
CA GLY A 113 16.05 1.28 -20.86
C GLY A 113 14.92 2.05 -21.56
N GLU A 114 13.68 1.62 -21.39
CA GLU A 114 12.50 2.19 -22.04
C GLU A 114 11.74 3.09 -21.07
N PRO A 115 11.10 4.18 -21.54
CA PRO A 115 10.09 4.93 -20.80
C PRO A 115 8.85 4.07 -20.55
N ASP A 116 7.95 4.54 -19.68
CA ASP A 116 6.69 3.87 -19.38
C ASP A 116 5.97 3.40 -20.66
N ALA A 117 5.29 2.25 -20.59
CA ALA A 117 4.71 1.59 -21.76
C ALA A 117 3.75 2.49 -22.58
N GLU A 118 3.10 3.45 -21.93
CA GLU A 118 2.23 4.44 -22.60
C GLU A 118 2.97 5.58 -23.32
N PHE A 119 4.26 5.81 -23.08
CA PHE A 119 5.05 6.90 -23.66
C PHE A 119 6.28 6.38 -24.41
N PRO A 120 6.13 5.77 -25.60
CA PRO A 120 7.28 5.24 -26.35
C PRO A 120 8.30 6.32 -26.72
N LEU A 121 9.58 5.94 -26.79
CA LEU A 121 10.73 6.84 -27.06
C LEU A 121 10.55 7.72 -28.31
N ALA A 122 9.83 7.25 -29.33
CA ALA A 122 9.53 8.01 -30.54
C ALA A 122 8.69 9.29 -30.30
N LEU A 123 7.99 9.38 -29.17
CA LEU A 123 7.24 10.57 -28.74
C LEU A 123 8.05 11.48 -27.80
N ALA A 124 9.11 10.98 -27.17
CA ALA A 124 9.92 11.73 -26.21
C ALA A 124 11.04 12.56 -26.86
N SER A 125 11.35 12.32 -28.14
CA SER A 125 12.37 13.03 -28.92
C SER A 125 11.82 14.11 -29.87
N ARG A 126 10.53 14.45 -29.75
CA ARG A 126 9.87 15.57 -30.44
C ARG A 126 9.54 16.67 -29.46
#